data_AF-A0AA36B146-F1
#
_entry.id   AF-A0AA36B146-F1
#
_cell.length_a   1.000
_cell.length_b   1.000
_cell.length_c   1.000
_cell.angle_alpha   90.00
_cell.angle_beta   90.00
_cell.angle_gamma   90.00
#
_symmetry.space_group_name_H-M   'P 1'
#
loop_
_entity.id
_entity.type
_entity.pdbx_description
1 polymer ?
#
loop_
_entity_poly.entity_id
_entity_poly.type
_entity_poly.pdbx_seq_one_letter_code
_entity_poly.pdbx_strand_id
1 'polypeptide(L)'
;MKAFAKVGDIMSVDLVPFGNSHVRKIGDKVLFTCQHGRIECAANIVETCAVRLLPVEQHLPLIACISSQFMHGVKPTSAYKLCAAKQQIDMQPILACSQSDQGVNFQKEMATRTNSLKPRKTYVPWIVLNGVHTRTINNKARTNLIQLVCDTYKGSDKPAACSKS
;
A
#
# COMPACT_ATOMS: atom_id res chain seq x y z
N MET A 1 -6.21 8.57 4.00
CA MET A 1 -7.16 7.53 4.50
C MET A 1 -8.53 8.04 4.90
N LYS A 2 -8.88 9.31 4.65
CA LYS A 2 -10.22 9.82 4.96
C LYS A 2 -11.34 9.01 4.29
N ALA A 3 -11.06 8.37 3.15
CA ALA A 3 -12.04 7.53 2.45
C ALA A 3 -12.30 6.20 3.17
N PHE A 4 -11.26 5.42 3.50
CA PHE A 4 -11.44 4.13 4.19
C PHE A 4 -12.18 4.28 5.52
N ALA A 5 -11.90 5.33 6.29
CA ALA A 5 -12.63 5.60 7.54
C ALA A 5 -14.11 6.01 7.34
N LYS A 6 -14.52 6.44 6.13
CA LYS A 6 -15.86 6.96 5.85
C LYS A 6 -16.76 6.00 5.07
N VAL A 7 -16.14 5.18 4.21
CA VAL A 7 -16.82 4.26 3.29
C VAL A 7 -16.12 2.88 3.26
N GLY A 8 -15.40 2.54 4.33
CA GLY A 8 -14.69 1.26 4.50
C GLY A 8 -15.62 0.06 4.40
N ASP A 9 -16.83 0.18 4.95
CA ASP A 9 -17.83 -0.90 5.01
C ASP A 9 -18.31 -1.38 3.62
N ILE A 10 -18.10 -0.56 2.58
CA ILE A 10 -18.48 -0.85 1.19
C ILE A 10 -17.27 -0.97 0.25
N MET A 11 -16.06 -1.12 0.80
CA MET A 11 -14.86 -1.37 0.00
C MET A 11 -13.95 -2.42 0.64
N SER A 12 -13.19 -3.12 -0.20
CA SER A 12 -12.01 -3.86 0.23
C SER A 12 -10.78 -3.17 -0.33
N VAL A 13 -9.76 -2.99 0.50
CA VAL A 13 -8.49 -2.36 0.10
C VAL A 13 -7.38 -3.40 0.15
N ASP A 14 -6.67 -3.50 -0.96
CA ASP A 14 -5.53 -4.40 -1.14
C ASP A 14 -4.33 -3.57 -1.60
N LEU A 15 -3.34 -3.43 -0.72
CA LEU A 15 -2.10 -2.71 -1.01
C LEU A 15 -1.02 -3.67 -1.52
N VAL A 16 -0.31 -3.22 -2.56
CA VAL A 16 0.78 -3.98 -3.20
C VAL A 16 2.06 -3.12 -3.22
N PRO A 17 2.82 -3.05 -2.11
CA PRO A 17 4.03 -2.23 -2.02
C PRO A 17 5.16 -2.78 -2.90
N PHE A 18 5.25 -2.29 -4.14
CA PHE A 18 6.32 -2.65 -5.07
C PHE A 18 6.62 -1.50 -6.03
N GLY A 19 5.56 -0.83 -6.52
CA GLY A 19 5.67 0.36 -7.34
C GLY A 19 6.48 0.12 -8.61
N ASN A 20 7.47 0.97 -8.89
CA ASN A 20 8.36 0.86 -10.04
C ASN A 20 9.62 0.02 -9.76
N SER A 21 9.62 -0.76 -8.69
CA SER A 21 10.76 -1.62 -8.37
C SER A 21 10.93 -2.74 -9.39
N HIS A 22 12.13 -3.29 -9.42
CA HIS A 22 12.49 -4.49 -10.17
C HIS A 22 13.04 -5.54 -9.21
N VAL A 23 12.78 -6.80 -9.51
CA VAL A 23 13.34 -7.94 -8.79
C VAL A 23 14.20 -8.77 -9.75
N ARG A 24 15.40 -9.16 -9.30
CA ARG A 24 16.30 -10.05 -10.03
C ARG A 24 16.85 -11.12 -9.10
N LYS A 25 17.07 -12.33 -9.62
CA LYS A 25 17.78 -13.39 -8.91
C LYS A 25 19.23 -13.41 -9.42
N ILE A 26 20.20 -13.34 -8.51
CA ILE A 26 21.64 -13.39 -8.79
C ILE A 26 22.24 -14.51 -7.94
N GLY A 27 22.52 -15.66 -8.57
CA GLY A 27 22.81 -16.89 -7.83
C GLY A 27 21.64 -17.23 -6.91
N ASP A 28 21.91 -17.43 -5.62
CA ASP A 28 20.87 -17.66 -4.62
C ASP A 28 20.29 -16.39 -3.99
N LYS A 29 20.83 -15.22 -4.34
CA LYS A 29 20.40 -13.93 -3.77
C LYS A 29 19.28 -13.30 -4.59
N VAL A 30 18.33 -12.69 -3.90
CA VAL A 30 17.27 -11.87 -4.48
C VAL A 30 17.65 -10.40 -4.33
N LEU A 31 17.69 -9.67 -5.43
CA LEU A 31 18.00 -8.25 -5.45
C LEU A 31 16.77 -7.45 -5.89
N PHE A 32 16.38 -6.49 -5.05
CA PHE A 32 15.40 -5.46 -5.39
C PHE A 32 16.11 -4.17 -5.79
N THR A 33 15.68 -3.56 -6.89
CA THR A 33 16.14 -2.24 -7.35
C THR A 33 14.95 -1.31 -7.44
N CYS A 34 15.04 -0.14 -6.81
CA CYS A 34 13.93 0.80 -6.68
C CYS A 34 14.34 2.19 -7.17
N GLN A 35 13.38 2.96 -7.69
CA GLN A 35 13.62 4.25 -8.38
C GLN A 35 14.24 5.31 -7.44
N HIS A 36 13.95 5.22 -6.14
CA HIS A 36 14.47 6.11 -5.09
C HIS A 36 15.55 5.41 -4.22
N GLY A 37 16.18 4.37 -4.75
CA GLY A 37 17.32 3.69 -4.11
C GLY A 37 16.96 2.74 -2.97
N ARG A 38 17.96 2.43 -2.14
CA ARG A 38 17.88 1.33 -1.15
C ARG A 38 16.88 1.59 -0.02
N ILE A 39 16.65 2.85 0.33
CA ILE A 39 15.70 3.22 1.39
C ILE A 39 14.27 2.86 0.97
N GLU A 40 13.88 3.17 -0.28
CA GLU A 40 12.58 2.77 -0.83
C GLU A 40 12.46 1.24 -0.91
N CYS A 41 13.52 0.53 -1.33
CA CYS A 41 13.48 -0.93 -1.33
C CYS A 41 13.26 -1.53 0.06
N ALA A 42 13.96 -1.01 1.07
CA ALA A 42 13.78 -1.46 2.45
C ALA A 42 12.38 -1.11 2.99
N ALA A 43 11.89 0.10 2.69
CA ALA A 43 10.55 0.53 3.06
C ALA A 43 9.46 -0.35 2.42
N ASN A 44 9.59 -0.69 1.14
CA ASN A 44 8.64 -1.58 0.46
C ASN A 44 8.51 -2.94 1.17
N ILE A 45 9.62 -3.52 1.66
CA ILE A 45 9.57 -4.79 2.39
C ILE A 45 8.89 -4.60 3.76
N VAL A 46 9.18 -3.49 4.47
CA VAL A 46 8.52 -3.15 5.74
C VAL A 46 7.01 -2.98 5.54
N GLU A 47 6.58 -2.23 4.53
CA GLU A 47 5.17 -2.03 4.20
C GLU A 47 4.50 -3.34 3.79
N THR A 48 5.19 -4.20 3.01
CA THR A 48 4.69 -5.53 2.65
C THR A 48 4.51 -6.43 3.87
N CYS A 49 5.45 -6.43 4.82
CA CYS A 49 5.29 -7.15 6.08
C CYS A 49 4.12 -6.59 6.90
N ALA A 50 3.94 -5.26 6.96
CA ALA A 50 2.78 -4.67 7.63
C ALA A 50 1.46 -5.13 6.99
N VAL A 51 1.36 -5.13 5.65
CA VAL A 51 0.18 -5.63 4.92
C VAL A 51 -0.10 -7.10 5.21
N ARG A 52 0.95 -7.92 5.40
CA ARG A 52 0.82 -9.37 5.63
C ARG A 52 0.51 -9.75 7.08
N LEU A 53 0.97 -8.96 8.04
CA LEU A 53 0.87 -9.29 9.46
C LEU A 53 -0.30 -8.58 10.16
N LEU A 54 -0.78 -7.47 9.60
CA LEU A 54 -1.80 -6.63 10.24
C LEU A 54 -3.08 -6.55 9.41
N PRO A 55 -4.24 -6.43 10.07
CA PRO A 55 -5.49 -6.13 9.38
C PRO A 55 -5.46 -4.74 8.73
N VAL A 56 -6.35 -4.53 7.76
CA VAL A 56 -6.38 -3.32 6.91
C VAL A 56 -6.60 -2.04 7.72
N GLU A 57 -7.37 -2.13 8.79
CA GLU A 57 -7.64 -1.06 9.75
C GLU A 57 -6.38 -0.60 10.47
N GLN A 58 -5.35 -1.43 10.56
CA GLN A 58 -4.08 -1.12 11.22
C GLN A 58 -2.96 -0.79 10.23
N HIS A 59 -2.80 -1.58 9.16
CA HIS A 59 -1.70 -1.32 8.23
C HIS A 59 -1.91 -0.06 7.39
N LEU A 60 -3.14 0.28 7.00
CA LEU A 60 -3.39 1.51 6.25
C LEU A 60 -2.92 2.76 7.03
N PRO A 61 -3.34 2.98 8.30
CA PRO A 61 -2.89 4.14 9.06
C PRO A 61 -1.43 4.17 9.41
N LEU A 62 -0.82 3.00 9.62
CA LEU A 62 0.62 2.90 9.78
C LEU A 62 1.36 3.35 8.51
N ILE A 63 1.05 2.73 7.37
CA ILE A 63 1.74 2.98 6.09
C ILE A 63 1.54 4.44 5.67
N ALA A 64 0.32 4.96 5.70
CA ALA A 64 0.07 6.35 5.31
C ALA A 64 0.78 7.36 6.23
N CYS A 65 0.94 7.05 7.52
CA CYS A 65 1.76 7.87 8.41
C CYS A 65 3.23 7.82 7.99
N ILE A 66 3.79 6.63 7.77
CA ILE A 66 5.19 6.43 7.37
C ILE A 66 5.48 7.15 6.04
N SER A 67 4.65 6.95 5.02
CA SER A 67 4.82 7.62 3.73
C SER A 67 4.77 9.14 3.86
N SER A 68 3.93 9.68 4.76
CA SER A 68 3.91 11.11 5.07
C SER A 68 5.24 11.57 5.67
N GLN A 69 5.77 10.86 6.66
CA GLN A 69 7.06 11.20 7.27
C GLN A 69 8.20 11.18 6.23
N PHE A 70 8.20 10.24 5.29
CA PHE A 70 9.18 10.21 4.19
C PHE A 70 9.07 11.42 3.26
N MET A 71 7.86 11.87 2.94
CA MET A 71 7.67 13.11 2.17
C MET A 71 8.22 14.34 2.90
N HIS A 72 8.26 14.31 4.23
CA HIS A 72 8.87 15.35 5.06
C HIS A 72 10.37 15.14 5.34
N GLY A 73 11.02 14.19 4.66
CA GLY A 73 12.46 13.93 4.81
C GLY A 73 12.86 13.26 6.12
N VAL A 74 11.91 12.70 6.87
CA VAL A 74 12.17 12.01 8.14
C VAL A 74 12.84 10.67 7.86
N LYS A 75 13.91 10.38 8.62
CA LYS A 75 14.65 9.11 8.50
C LYS A 75 13.77 7.90 8.87
N PRO A 76 13.99 6.73 8.24
CA PRO A 76 13.22 5.49 8.48
C PRO A 76 12.96 5.17 9.96
N THR A 77 14.01 5.07 10.77
CA THR A 77 13.89 4.71 12.19
C THR A 77 12.98 5.68 12.96
N SER A 78 13.10 6.99 12.70
CA SER A 78 12.28 8.02 13.33
C SER A 78 10.83 7.95 12.86
N ALA A 79 10.61 7.76 11.55
CA ALA A 79 9.29 7.63 10.96
C ALA A 79 8.55 6.40 11.52
N TYR A 80 9.22 5.24 11.56
CA TYR A 80 8.66 4.01 12.11
C TYR A 80 8.29 4.17 13.57
N LYS A 81 9.19 4.68 14.41
CA LYS A 81 8.93 4.89 15.85
C LYS A 81 7.73 5.83 16.07
N LEU A 82 7.70 6.96 15.37
CA LEU A 82 6.63 7.95 15.50
C LEU A 82 5.27 7.37 15.07
N CYS A 83 5.22 6.72 13.92
CA CYS A 83 3.97 6.19 13.37
C CYS A 83 3.47 4.97 14.15
N ALA A 84 4.37 4.12 14.62
CA ALA A 84 4.06 3.00 15.52
C ALA A 84 3.39 3.49 16.81
N ALA A 85 4.00 4.47 17.47
CA ALA A 85 3.45 5.07 18.70
C ALA A 85 2.09 5.72 18.43
N LYS A 86 1.94 6.44 17.31
CA LYS A 86 0.68 7.10 16.93
C LYS A 86 -0.46 6.10 16.70
N GLN A 87 -0.17 4.93 16.14
CA GLN A 87 -1.17 3.90 15.85
C GLN A 87 -1.25 2.80 16.92
N GLN A 88 -0.45 2.90 17.99
CA GLN A 88 -0.35 1.88 19.03
C GLN A 88 -0.01 0.49 18.48
N ILE A 89 0.89 0.45 17.49
CA ILE A 89 1.33 -0.78 16.82
C ILE A 89 2.75 -1.13 17.29
N ASP A 90 2.98 -2.39 17.63
CA ASP A 90 4.32 -2.91 17.81
C ASP A 90 4.99 -3.15 16.44
N MET A 91 6.07 -2.41 16.18
CA MET A 91 6.85 -2.56 14.95
C MET A 91 7.79 -3.75 14.97
N GLN A 92 8.09 -4.35 16.14
CA GLN A 92 9.09 -5.42 16.22
C GLN A 92 8.76 -6.61 15.30
N PRO A 93 7.54 -7.16 15.26
CA PRO A 93 7.20 -8.25 14.34
C PRO A 93 7.35 -7.87 12.86
N ILE A 94 7.03 -6.63 12.51
CA ILE A 94 7.10 -6.11 11.14
C ILE A 94 8.56 -5.96 10.70
N LEU A 95 9.41 -5.42 11.58
CA LEU A 95 10.85 -5.26 11.33
C LEU A 95 11.58 -6.60 11.31
N ALA A 96 11.20 -7.54 12.18
CA ALA A 96 11.72 -8.90 12.15
C ALA A 96 11.34 -9.62 10.83
N CYS A 97 10.09 -9.47 10.39
CA CYS A 97 9.65 -9.97 9.08
C CYS A 97 10.45 -9.34 7.93
N SER A 98 10.68 -8.02 7.96
CA SER A 98 11.36 -7.35 6.85
C SER A 98 12.85 -7.70 6.71
N GLN A 99 13.43 -8.27 7.76
CA GLN A 99 14.81 -8.74 7.82
C GLN A 99 14.95 -10.25 7.57
N SER A 100 13.85 -10.97 7.35
CA SER A 100 13.85 -12.42 7.16
C SER A 100 13.58 -12.83 5.70
N ASP A 101 13.83 -14.10 5.39
CA ASP A 101 13.48 -14.70 4.09
C ASP A 101 11.98 -14.63 3.80
N GLN A 102 11.15 -14.61 4.85
CA GLN A 102 9.71 -14.43 4.71
C GLN A 102 9.37 -13.06 4.13
N GLY A 103 10.00 -11.98 4.62
CA GLY A 103 9.83 -10.64 4.05
C GLY A 103 10.27 -10.57 2.57
N VAL A 104 11.39 -11.22 2.23
CA VAL A 104 11.87 -11.32 0.85
C VAL A 104 10.86 -12.07 -0.04
N ASN A 105 10.30 -13.18 0.45
CA ASN A 105 9.31 -13.96 -0.29
C ASN A 105 8.00 -13.19 -0.48
N PHE A 106 7.49 -12.52 0.55
CA PHE A 106 6.33 -11.65 0.41
C PHE A 106 6.57 -10.52 -0.60
N GLN A 107 7.77 -9.93 -0.61
CA GLN A 107 8.10 -8.89 -1.58
C GLN A 107 8.21 -9.42 -3.01
N LYS A 108 8.68 -10.66 -3.21
CA LYS A 108 8.61 -11.34 -4.52
C LYS A 108 7.18 -11.58 -4.95
N GLU A 109 6.28 -11.93 -4.04
CA GLU A 109 4.85 -12.06 -4.35
C GLU A 109 4.25 -10.71 -4.77
N MET A 110 4.58 -9.60 -4.09
CA MET A 110 4.18 -8.27 -4.51
C MET A 110 4.73 -7.92 -5.91
N ALA A 111 5.96 -8.33 -6.23
CA ALA A 111 6.54 -8.18 -7.55
C ALA A 111 5.75 -8.96 -8.62
N THR A 112 5.44 -10.23 -8.36
CA THR A 112 4.64 -11.08 -9.26
C THR A 112 3.27 -10.47 -9.52
N ARG A 113 2.56 -10.07 -8.46
CA ARG A 113 1.24 -9.42 -8.55
C ARG A 113 1.27 -8.12 -9.35
N THR A 114 2.32 -7.32 -9.15
CA THR A 114 2.48 -6.06 -9.89
C THR A 114 2.80 -6.29 -11.37
N ASN A 115 3.65 -7.28 -11.67
CA ASN A 115 4.06 -7.60 -13.05
C ASN A 115 2.98 -8.33 -13.84
N SER A 116 2.02 -8.98 -13.17
CA SER A 116 0.90 -9.67 -13.80
C SER A 116 -0.27 -8.75 -14.14
N LEU A 117 -0.24 -7.47 -13.72
CA LEU A 117 -1.30 -6.49 -14.01
C LEU A 117 -1.63 -6.41 -15.51
N LYS A 118 -2.93 -6.33 -15.80
CA LYS A 118 -3.50 -6.14 -17.13
C LYS A 118 -4.42 -4.90 -17.11
N PRO A 119 -4.13 -3.85 -17.91
CA PRO A 119 -2.91 -3.66 -18.69
C PRO A 119 -1.67 -3.55 -17.78
N ARG A 120 -0.48 -3.75 -18.36
CA ARG A 120 0.78 -3.55 -17.63
C ARG A 120 0.84 -2.10 -17.15
N LYS A 121 1.23 -1.89 -15.88
CA LYS A 121 1.38 -0.54 -15.33
C LYS A 121 2.47 0.23 -16.09
N THR A 122 2.26 1.53 -16.28
CA THR A 122 3.25 2.44 -16.88
C THR A 122 3.63 3.59 -15.95
N TYR A 123 2.94 3.74 -14.82
CA TYR A 123 3.19 4.74 -13.79
C TYR A 123 2.69 4.25 -12.43
N VAL A 124 3.00 5.01 -11.38
CA VAL A 124 2.42 4.85 -10.04
C VAL A 124 1.83 6.20 -9.57
N PRO A 125 0.78 6.20 -8.73
CA PRO A 125 0.00 5.03 -8.29
C PRO A 125 -0.82 4.41 -9.44
N TRP A 126 -1.05 3.10 -9.35
CA TRP A 126 -1.83 2.32 -10.32
C TRP A 126 -3.03 1.67 -9.62
N ILE A 127 -4.19 2.30 -9.73
CA ILE A 127 -5.39 1.91 -8.96
C ILE A 127 -6.27 1.00 -9.81
N VAL A 128 -6.59 -0.18 -9.27
CA VAL A 128 -7.52 -1.14 -9.87
C VAL A 128 -8.81 -1.12 -9.04
N LEU A 129 -9.94 -0.89 -9.70
CA LEU A 129 -11.26 -0.92 -9.07
C LEU A 129 -12.05 -2.10 -9.64
N ASN A 130 -12.44 -3.05 -8.78
CA ASN A 130 -13.18 -4.26 -9.17
C ASN A 130 -12.55 -4.99 -10.37
N GLY A 131 -11.22 -5.15 -10.34
CA GLY A 131 -10.44 -5.81 -11.40
C GLY A 131 -10.15 -4.96 -12.64
N VAL A 132 -10.65 -3.72 -12.71
CA VAL A 132 -10.49 -2.84 -13.88
C VAL A 132 -9.60 -1.65 -13.56
N HIS A 133 -8.63 -1.39 -14.45
CA HIS A 133 -7.86 -0.15 -14.45
C HIS A 133 -8.19 0.72 -15.66
N THR A 134 -8.47 1.99 -15.42
CA THR A 134 -8.48 3.04 -16.47
C THR A 134 -7.87 4.32 -15.92
N ARG A 135 -7.42 5.21 -16.81
CA ARG A 135 -6.94 6.54 -16.42
C ARG A 135 -8.04 7.35 -15.70
N THR A 136 -9.30 7.18 -16.09
CA THR A 136 -10.45 7.80 -15.42
C THR A 136 -10.63 7.28 -14.00
N ILE A 137 -10.60 5.96 -13.78
CA ILE A 137 -10.66 5.35 -12.44
C ILE A 137 -9.51 5.88 -11.59
N ASN A 138 -8.29 5.87 -12.12
CA ASN A 138 -7.11 6.31 -11.40
C ASN A 138 -7.21 7.79 -11.00
N ASN A 139 -7.68 8.66 -11.89
CA ASN A 139 -7.87 10.08 -11.60
C ASN A 139 -8.97 10.30 -10.56
N LYS A 140 -10.15 9.68 -10.72
CA LYS A 140 -11.25 9.79 -9.76
C LYS A 140 -10.86 9.28 -8.37
N ALA A 141 -10.14 8.17 -8.29
CA ALA A 141 -9.67 7.63 -7.03
C ALA A 141 -8.66 8.56 -6.33
N ARG A 142 -7.85 9.30 -7.09
CA ARG A 142 -6.91 10.29 -6.53
C ARG A 142 -7.58 11.58 -6.10
N THR A 143 -8.63 12.01 -6.79
CA THR A 143 -9.31 13.29 -6.51
C THR A 143 -10.43 13.15 -5.48
N ASN A 144 -11.31 12.16 -5.63
CA ASN A 144 -12.43 11.89 -4.74
C ASN A 144 -12.74 10.39 -4.68
N LEU A 145 -11.94 9.66 -3.90
CA LEU A 145 -12.13 8.21 -3.70
C LEU A 145 -13.49 7.87 -3.07
N ILE A 146 -14.03 8.75 -2.21
CA ILE A 146 -15.33 8.50 -1.56
C ILE A 146 -16.42 8.46 -2.62
N GLN A 147 -16.50 9.50 -3.46
CA GLN A 147 -17.47 9.55 -4.56
C GLN A 147 -17.32 8.34 -5.49
N LEU A 148 -16.09 8.00 -5.88
CA LEU A 148 -15.85 6.86 -6.76
C LEU A 148 -16.38 5.54 -6.17
N VAL A 149 -16.13 5.28 -4.88
CA VAL A 149 -16.63 4.08 -4.19
C VAL A 149 -18.15 4.10 -4.10
N CYS A 150 -18.74 5.24 -3.70
CA CYS A 150 -20.19 5.41 -3.59
C CYS A 150 -20.93 5.24 -4.91
N ASP A 151 -20.38 5.75 -6.02
CA ASP A 151 -20.93 5.60 -7.37
C ASP A 151 -20.85 4.16 -7.88
N THR A 152 -19.81 3.44 -7.47
CA THR A 152 -19.54 2.07 -7.95
C THR A 152 -20.29 1.03 -7.11
N TYR A 153 -20.61 1.34 -5.86
CA TYR A 153 -21.31 0.42 -4.97
C TYR A 153 -22.75 0.18 -5.41
N LYS A 154 -23.10 -1.10 -5.59
CA LYS A 154 -24.39 -1.56 -6.12
C LYS A 154 -25.42 -1.92 -5.03
N GLY A 155 -25.01 -1.98 -3.77
CA GLY A 155 -25.92 -2.24 -2.65
C GLY A 155 -26.79 -1.03 -2.33
N SER A 156 -27.93 -1.29 -1.70
CA SER A 156 -28.86 -0.24 -1.21
C SER A 156 -28.30 0.52 -0.01
N ASP A 157 -27.56 -0.17 0.85
CA ASP A 157 -27.16 0.33 2.16
C ASP A 157 -25.84 1.10 2.04
N LYS A 158 -25.95 2.37 1.64
CA LYS A 158 -24.78 3.24 1.48
C LYS A 158 -24.44 3.97 2.77
N PRO A 159 -23.15 4.10 3.15
CA PRO A 159 -22.74 4.92 4.27
C PRO A 159 -23.16 6.38 4.09
N ALA A 160 -23.42 7.08 5.19
CA ALA A 160 -23.86 8.48 5.17
C ALA A 160 -22.90 9.43 4.41
N ALA A 161 -21.62 9.07 4.32
CA ALA A 161 -20.65 9.80 3.53
C ALA A 161 -21.02 9.87 2.03
N CYS A 162 -21.70 8.86 1.48
CA CYS A 162 -22.13 8.82 0.09
C CYS A 162 -23.17 9.90 -0.27
N SER A 163 -23.92 10.41 0.71
CA SER A 163 -24.92 11.46 0.48
C SER A 163 -24.32 12.87 0.45
N LYS A 164 -23.01 13.02 0.75
CA LYS A 164 -22.27 14.30 0.80
C LYS A 164 -21.07 14.33 -0.16
N SER A 165 -20.96 13.34 -1.04
CA SER A 165 -19.77 13.08 -1.85
C SER A 165 -19.81 13.79 -3.20
#